data_AF-A0A8K0D2Z3-F1
#
_entry.id   AF-A0A8K0D2Z3-F1
#
_cell.length_a   1.000
_cell.length_b   1.000
_cell.length_c   1.000
_cell.angle_alpha   90.00
_cell.angle_beta   90.00
_cell.angle_gamma   90.00
#
_symmetry.space_group_name_H-M   'P 1'
#
loop_
_entity.id
_entity.type
_entity.pdbx_description
1 polymer ?
#
loop_
_entity_poly.entity_id
_entity_poly.type
_entity_poly.pdbx_seq_one_letter_code
_entity_poly.pdbx_strand_id
1 'polypeptide(L)'
;MIALGHFITSLFFPLVDMFLSFLTHSEDILSFLFKYPISKLSTAEANQVEMLITTLNIQKPVLRASDIFTVGTRLLASISGTVVTYVLVALQFHASWARH
;
A
#
# COMPACT_ATOMS: atom_id res chain seq x y z
N MET A 1 25.88 14.26 0.25
CA MET A 1 24.99 13.61 -0.75
C MET A 1 24.87 12.10 -0.60
N ILE A 2 25.96 11.34 -0.34
CA ILE A 2 25.92 9.86 -0.27
C ILE A 2 24.98 9.32 0.84
N ALA A 3 24.93 9.97 2.01
CA ALA A 3 24.04 9.56 3.11
C ALA A 3 22.55 9.71 2.81
N LEU A 4 22.16 10.73 2.02
CA LEU A 4 20.76 10.96 1.66
C LEU A 4 20.27 9.94 0.63
N GLY A 5 21.13 9.59 -0.34
CA GLY A 5 20.85 8.51 -1.29
C GLY A 5 20.66 7.18 -0.58
N HIS A 6 21.52 6.86 0.40
CA HIS A 6 21.42 5.63 1.18
C HIS A 6 20.18 5.59 2.09
N PHE A 7 19.74 6.73 2.63
CA PHE A 7 18.52 6.82 3.44
C PHE A 7 17.26 6.61 2.62
N ILE A 8 17.20 7.23 1.42
CA ILE A 8 16.08 7.03 0.49
C ILE A 8 16.04 5.57 0.05
N THR A 9 17.19 4.97 -0.27
CA THR A 9 17.20 3.57 -0.70
C THR A 9 16.82 2.59 0.41
N SER A 10 17.31 2.80 1.64
CA SER A 10 17.07 1.89 2.76
C SER A 10 15.65 1.94 3.32
N LEU A 11 14.95 3.07 3.17
CA LEU A 11 13.65 3.29 3.81
C LEU A 11 12.51 3.30 2.80
N PHE A 12 12.75 3.81 1.59
CA PHE A 12 11.69 3.97 0.58
C PHE A 12 11.44 2.69 -0.21
N PHE A 13 12.48 1.99 -0.67
CA PHE A 13 12.29 0.76 -1.46
C PHE A 13 11.59 -0.37 -0.69
N PRO A 14 11.96 -0.69 0.57
CA PRO A 14 11.26 -1.74 1.32
C PRO A 14 9.80 -1.41 1.58
N LEU A 15 9.50 -0.12 1.74
CA LEU A 15 8.14 0.38 1.99
C LEU A 15 7.27 0.26 0.73
N VAL A 16 7.84 0.59 -0.44
CA VAL A 16 7.19 0.37 -1.74
C VAL A 16 6.97 -1.13 -2.00
N ASP A 17 7.95 -1.98 -1.70
CA ASP A 17 7.89 -3.41 -1.96
C ASP A 17 6.86 -4.13 -1.07
N MET A 18 6.83 -3.79 0.23
CA MET A 18 5.76 -4.21 1.15
C MET A 18 4.37 -3.81 0.63
N PHE A 19 4.26 -2.60 0.06
CA PHE A 19 3.01 -2.07 -0.45
C PHE A 19 2.53 -2.80 -1.71
N LEU A 20 3.44 -3.08 -2.64
CA LEU A 20 3.18 -3.85 -3.86
C LEU A 20 2.76 -5.29 -3.53
N SER A 21 3.46 -5.93 -2.59
CA SER A 21 3.13 -7.28 -2.13
C SER A 21 1.75 -7.34 -1.48
N PHE A 22 1.33 -6.33 -0.73
CA PHE A 22 -0.02 -6.31 -0.15
C PHE A 22 -1.12 -6.17 -1.21
N LEU A 23 -0.91 -5.29 -2.20
CA LEU A 23 -1.86 -5.08 -3.29
C LEU A 23 -2.11 -6.38 -4.07
N THR A 24 -1.06 -7.13 -4.40
CA THR A 24 -1.20 -8.40 -5.11
C THR A 24 -1.96 -9.45 -4.30
N HIS A 25 -1.65 -9.60 -3.01
CA HIS A 25 -2.35 -10.58 -2.16
C HIS A 25 -3.85 -10.29 -1.99
N SER A 26 -4.23 -9.00 -1.93
CA SER A 26 -5.65 -8.63 -1.84
C SER A 26 -6.42 -8.97 -3.12
N GLU A 27 -5.79 -8.89 -4.29
CA GLU A 27 -6.41 -9.25 -5.56
C GLU A 27 -6.44 -10.77 -5.78
N ASP A 28 -5.43 -11.48 -5.30
CA ASP A 28 -5.35 -12.95 -5.36
C ASP A 28 -6.50 -13.62 -4.58
N ILE A 29 -6.87 -13.10 -3.41
CA ILE A 29 -8.00 -13.63 -2.62
C ILE A 29 -9.32 -13.47 -3.37
N LEU A 30 -9.55 -12.31 -3.99
CA LEU A 30 -10.75 -12.05 -4.80
C LEU A 30 -10.78 -12.96 -6.04
N SER A 31 -9.66 -13.07 -6.75
CA SER A 31 -9.58 -13.92 -7.94
C SER A 31 -9.75 -15.41 -7.61
N PHE A 32 -9.27 -15.87 -6.46
CA PHE A 32 -9.46 -17.23 -5.98
C PHE A 32 -10.94 -17.53 -5.69
N LEU A 33 -11.65 -16.58 -5.07
CA LEU A 33 -13.10 -16.69 -4.82
C LEU A 33 -13.91 -16.76 -6.14
N PHE A 34 -13.52 -16.00 -7.16
CA PHE A 34 -14.18 -16.05 -8.48
C PHE A 34 -13.81 -17.29 -9.31
N LYS A 35 -12.63 -17.88 -9.08
CA LYS A 35 -12.14 -19.06 -9.81
C LYS A 35 -12.69 -20.38 -9.26
N TYR A 36 -13.28 -20.37 -8.07
CA TYR A 36 -13.90 -21.56 -7.48
C TYR A 36 -15.19 -21.91 -8.26
N PRO A 37 -15.35 -23.16 -8.75
CA PRO A 37 -16.52 -23.54 -9.53
C PRO A 37 -17.77 -23.57 -8.63
N ILE A 38 -18.54 -22.47 -8.69
CA ILE A 38 -19.84 -22.30 -7.98
C ILE A 38 -20.83 -23.40 -8.38
N SER A 39 -20.62 -24.06 -9.53
CA SER A 39 -21.43 -25.16 -10.04
C SER A 39 -21.39 -26.45 -9.20
N LYS A 40 -20.48 -26.58 -8.24
CA LYS A 40 -20.41 -27.73 -7.32
C LYS A 40 -20.96 -27.44 -5.91
N LEU A 41 -21.39 -26.20 -5.63
CA LEU A 41 -21.93 -25.81 -4.34
C LEU A 41 -23.44 -26.01 -4.30
N SER A 42 -23.96 -26.40 -3.13
CA SER A 42 -25.39 -26.29 -2.86
C SER A 42 -25.83 -24.83 -2.89
N THR A 43 -27.11 -24.57 -3.16
CA THR A 43 -27.67 -23.19 -3.18
C THR A 43 -27.41 -22.42 -1.88
N ALA A 44 -27.35 -23.11 -0.74
CA ALA A 44 -27.02 -22.49 0.55
C ALA A 44 -25.55 -22.03 0.62
N GLU A 45 -24.61 -22.84 0.14
CA GLU A 45 -23.18 -22.52 0.14
C GLU A 45 -22.87 -21.43 -0.91
N ALA A 46 -23.51 -21.48 -2.08
CA ALA A 46 -23.37 -20.45 -3.11
C ALA A 46 -23.79 -19.07 -2.59
N ASN A 47 -24.90 -19.00 -1.85
CA ASN A 47 -25.35 -17.76 -1.20
C ASN A 47 -24.37 -17.26 -0.13
N GLN A 48 -23.70 -18.15 0.60
CA GLN A 48 -22.67 -17.77 1.58
C GLN A 48 -21.43 -17.20 0.90
N VAL A 49 -20.99 -17.79 -0.22
CA VAL A 49 -19.86 -17.28 -1.00
C VAL A 49 -20.20 -15.94 -1.63
N GLU A 50 -21.40 -15.76 -2.18
CA GLU A 50 -21.85 -14.49 -2.75
C GLU A 50 -21.94 -13.40 -1.67
N MET A 51 -22.46 -13.72 -0.48
CA MET A 51 -22.48 -12.82 0.67
C MET A 51 -21.05 -12.46 1.12
N LEU A 52 -20.13 -13.42 1.15
CA LEU A 52 -18.74 -13.20 1.51
C LEU A 52 -18.02 -12.31 0.49
N ILE A 53 -18.21 -12.55 -0.81
CA ILE A 53 -17.66 -11.73 -1.89
C ILE A 53 -18.22 -10.31 -1.80
N THR A 54 -19.53 -10.17 -1.58
CA THR A 54 -20.19 -8.86 -1.45
C THR A 54 -19.65 -8.12 -0.23
N THR A 55 -19.47 -8.82 0.89
CA THR A 55 -18.91 -8.24 2.12
C THR A 55 -17.44 -7.85 1.94
N LEU A 56 -16.62 -8.68 1.31
CA LEU A 56 -15.21 -8.38 1.00
C LEU A 56 -15.05 -7.25 -0.02
N ASN A 57 -16.02 -7.08 -0.93
CA ASN A 57 -16.02 -5.98 -1.89
C ASN A 57 -16.44 -4.65 -1.24
N ILE A 58 -17.42 -4.69 -0.34
CA ILE A 58 -17.90 -3.50 0.41
C ILE A 58 -16.88 -3.10 1.49
N GLN A 59 -16.40 -4.07 2.26
CA GLN A 59 -15.37 -3.92 3.28
C GLN A 59 -14.07 -4.52 2.75
N LYS A 60 -13.45 -3.81 1.81
CA LYS A 60 -12.10 -4.16 1.33
C LYS A 60 -11.19 -4.29 2.56
N PRO A 61 -10.47 -5.41 2.74
CA PRO A 61 -9.62 -5.59 3.91
C PRO A 61 -8.61 -4.46 3.99
N VAL A 62 -8.74 -3.63 5.03
CA VAL A 62 -7.87 -2.48 5.24
C VAL A 62 -6.79 -2.89 6.22
N LEU A 63 -5.54 -2.92 5.79
CA LEU A 63 -4.42 -3.01 6.72
C LEU A 63 -4.30 -1.71 7.49
N ARG A 64 -4.48 -1.78 8.81
CA ARG A 64 -4.21 -0.68 9.72
C ARG A 64 -2.87 -0.92 10.40
N ALA A 65 -1.91 -0.05 10.12
CA ALA A 65 -0.65 -0.02 10.85
C ALA A 65 -0.87 0.75 12.16
N SER A 66 -0.82 0.03 13.29
CA SER A 66 -0.93 0.57 14.65
C SER A 66 -2.19 1.41 14.91
N ASP A 67 -3.29 1.15 14.20
CA ASP A 67 -4.55 1.93 14.20
C ASP A 67 -4.46 3.42 13.83
N ILE A 68 -3.26 3.94 13.57
CA ILE A 68 -3.03 5.35 13.23
C ILE A 68 -3.10 5.53 11.71
N PHE A 69 -2.59 4.57 10.94
CA PHE A 69 -2.50 4.69 9.49
C PHE A 69 -3.18 3.54 8.79
N THR A 70 -4.02 3.88 7.83
CA THR A 70 -4.50 2.92 6.83
C THR A 70 -3.43 2.79 5.75
N VAL A 71 -2.88 1.58 5.60
CA VAL A 71 -1.93 1.21 4.56
C VAL A 71 -2.67 1.24 3.23
N GLY A 72 -2.48 2.32 2.49
CA GLY A 72 -3.13 2.60 1.22
C GLY A 72 -2.23 3.41 0.28
N THR A 73 -2.58 3.46 -1.01
CA THR A 73 -1.83 4.24 -2.01
C THR A 73 -1.73 5.71 -1.62
N ARG A 74 -2.73 6.22 -0.88
CA ARG A 74 -2.73 7.55 -0.27
C ARG A 74 -1.63 7.74 0.77
N LEU A 75 -1.37 6.74 1.61
CA LEU A 75 -0.28 6.78 2.59
C LEU A 75 1.07 6.81 1.88
N LEU A 76 1.26 5.97 0.86
CA LEU A 76 2.48 5.95 0.06
C LEU A 76 2.73 7.29 -0.63
N ALA A 77 1.70 7.89 -1.23
CA ALA A 77 1.77 9.21 -1.84
C ALA A 77 2.10 10.32 -0.81
N SER A 78 1.53 10.22 0.39
CA SER A 78 1.84 11.17 1.47
C SER A 78 3.29 11.06 1.92
N ILE A 79 3.80 9.84 2.12
CA ILE A 79 5.20 9.60 2.52
C ILE A 79 6.16 10.07 1.42
N SER A 80 5.88 9.75 0.16
CA SER A 80 6.70 10.17 -0.98
C SER A 80 6.77 11.69 -1.11
N GLY A 81 5.62 12.37 -1.02
CA GLY A 81 5.55 13.83 -1.01
C GLY A 81 6.37 14.42 0.13
N THR A 82 6.21 13.88 1.34
CA THR A 82 6.96 14.33 2.53
C THR A 82 8.47 14.20 2.33
N VAL A 83 8.94 13.04 1.85
CA VAL A 83 10.38 12.81 1.59
C VAL A 83 10.91 13.82 0.57
N VAL A 84 10.19 14.03 -0.55
CA VAL A 84 10.60 15.00 -1.57
C VAL A 84 10.65 16.42 -1.00
N THR A 85 9.64 16.84 -0.24
CA THR A 85 9.61 18.16 0.40
C THR A 85 10.82 18.37 1.31
N TYR A 86 11.13 17.41 2.19
CA TYR A 86 12.29 17.52 3.09
C TYR A 86 13.62 17.57 2.32
N VAL A 87 13.76 16.76 1.27
CA VAL A 87 14.95 16.78 0.41
C VAL A 87 15.12 18.14 -0.27
N LEU A 88 14.05 18.69 -0.85
CA LEU A 88 14.09 19.99 -1.52
C LEU A 88 14.42 21.12 -0.55
N VAL A 89 13.81 21.13 0.63
CA VAL A 89 14.11 22.10 1.69
C VAL A 89 15.59 22.01 2.09
N ALA A 90 16.11 20.80 2.34
CA ALA A 90 17.52 20.61 2.68
C ALA A 90 18.47 21.11 1.59
N LEU A 91 18.14 20.88 0.31
CA LEU A 91 18.92 21.39 -0.82
C LEU A 91 18.87 22.92 -0.92
N GLN A 92 17.71 23.54 -0.67
CA GLN A 92 17.57 25.00 -0.67
C GLN A 92 18.43 25.65 0.42
N PHE A 93 18.43 25.09 1.63
CA PHE A 93 19.28 25.57 2.72
C PHE A 93 20.77 25.37 2.43
N HIS A 94 21.16 24.23 1.85
CA HIS A 94 22.54 24.00 1.44
C HIS A 94 23.02 24.99 0.36
N ALA A 95 22.19 25.23 -0.66
CA ALA A 95 22.49 26.18 -1.74
C ALA A 95 22.49 27.65 -1.26
N SER A 96 21.74 27.96 -0.20
CA SER A 96 21.78 29.27 0.45
C SER A 96 23.08 29.48 1.23
N TRP A 97 23.55 28.44 1.92
CA TRP A 97 24.77 28.48 2.72
C TRP A 97 26.04 28.49 1.86
N ALA A 98 26.05 27.81 0.72
CA ALA A 98 27.19 27.77 -0.20
C ALA A 98 27.42 29.09 -0.98
N ARG A 99 26.47 30.04 -0.91
CA ARG A 99 26.57 31.36 -1.55
C ARG A 99 27.04 32.48 -0.61
N HIS A 100 27.26 32.17 0.67
CA HIS A 100 27.95 33.02 1.65
C HIS A 100 29.35 32.47 1.89
#